data_AF-A0A954JQT8-F1
#
_entry.id   AF-A0A954JQT8-F1
#
_cell.length_a   1.000
_cell.length_b   1.000
_cell.length_c   1.000
_cell.angle_alpha   90.00
_cell.angle_beta   90.00
_cell.angle_gamma   90.00
#
_symmetry.space_group_name_H-M   'P 1'
#
loop_
_entity.id
_entity.type
_entity.pdbx_description
1 polymer ?
#
loop_
_entity_poly.entity_id
_entity_poly.type
_entity_poly.pdbx_seq_one_letter_code
_entity_poly.pdbx_strand_id
1 'polypeptide(L)'
;MSNRQPNAFHRAFPAREFFRGSARSVLFWSLVNGLLLILLLVDLFLIIDLLDHRGRITLRGEQNVQLLKELRTAPVSLPVENEQEEPESEPENGQADAKDNVPDGAPEAKSPQAEEAPRLEMVSLTDSGILPSVWWTYSKYQMGLLPQLYQRVPLLQENQTALFTLICFALVVASIRVLIRWRSRQKSLKISHQVSMTLRNMIHRQALRLGPGDLSGKETEQAFQLFIRDVGTVQQGVFQWVYGQSRHPVTLLILLLFTISIDWRLTLQCMIPLVAAWYFLLQHRK
;
A
#
# COMPACT_ATOMS: atom_id res chain seq x y z
N MET A 1 -36.84 -18.02 25.93
CA MET A 1 -36.00 -19.13 25.43
C MET A 1 -36.25 -19.29 23.93
N SER A 2 -35.28 -18.91 23.09
CA SER A 2 -35.39 -18.94 21.63
C SER A 2 -35.14 -20.36 21.13
N ASN A 3 -36.18 -21.01 20.61
CA ASN A 3 -36.14 -22.35 20.06
C ASN A 3 -35.48 -22.31 18.68
N ARG A 4 -34.15 -22.15 18.63
CA ARG A 4 -33.35 -22.28 17.40
C ARG A 4 -33.32 -23.75 17.02
N GLN A 5 -34.30 -24.17 16.23
CA GLN A 5 -34.16 -25.43 15.48
C GLN A 5 -32.79 -25.40 14.76
N PRO A 6 -31.95 -26.43 14.92
CA PRO A 6 -30.67 -26.48 14.22
C PRO A 6 -30.94 -26.45 12.72
N ASN A 7 -30.63 -25.30 12.10
CA ASN A 7 -30.86 -24.97 10.70
C ASN A 7 -30.65 -26.19 9.79
N ALA A 8 -31.71 -26.66 9.12
CA ALA A 8 -31.63 -27.74 8.12
C ALA A 8 -30.52 -27.51 7.07
N PHE A 9 -30.20 -26.23 6.81
CA PHE A 9 -29.05 -25.79 6.03
C PHE A 9 -27.70 -26.33 6.50
N HIS A 10 -27.43 -26.37 7.81
CA HIS A 10 -26.17 -26.88 8.36
C HIS A 10 -26.01 -28.39 8.17
N ARG A 11 -27.12 -29.10 8.01
CA ARG A 11 -27.16 -30.55 7.78
C ARG A 11 -27.01 -30.89 6.31
N ALA A 12 -27.61 -30.08 5.43
CA ALA A 12 -27.50 -30.25 3.98
C ALA A 12 -26.14 -29.79 3.42
N PHE A 13 -25.47 -28.86 4.10
CA PHE A 13 -24.18 -28.31 3.66
C PHE A 13 -23.18 -28.28 4.82
N PRO A 14 -22.51 -29.41 5.15
CA PRO A 14 -21.44 -29.41 6.12
C PRO A 14 -20.32 -28.49 5.60
N ALA A 15 -20.12 -27.35 6.26
CA ALA A 15 -19.12 -26.35 5.87
C ALA A 15 -17.73 -26.99 5.63
N ARG A 16 -17.38 -28.03 6.39
CA ARG A 16 -16.15 -28.81 6.24
C ARG A 16 -15.93 -29.40 4.85
N GLU A 17 -16.96 -29.83 4.13
CA GLU A 17 -16.83 -30.37 2.77
C GLU A 17 -16.62 -29.25 1.75
N PHE A 18 -17.26 -28.10 1.96
CA PHE A 18 -17.06 -26.92 1.12
C PHE A 18 -15.62 -26.36 1.22
N PHE A 19 -15.01 -26.51 2.40
CA PHE A 19 -13.63 -26.07 2.64
C PHE A 19 -12.56 -27.04 2.11
N ARG A 20 -12.91 -28.27 1.71
CA ARG A 20 -11.95 -29.26 1.22
C ARG A 20 -11.65 -29.02 -0.27
N GLY A 21 -10.44 -28.51 -0.56
CA GLY A 21 -9.90 -28.33 -1.91
C GLY A 21 -10.20 -26.96 -2.52
N SER A 22 -11.47 -26.59 -2.65
CA SER A 22 -11.86 -25.34 -3.33
C SER A 22 -11.51 -24.09 -2.51
N ALA A 23 -11.79 -24.10 -1.21
CA ALA A 23 -11.52 -22.96 -0.34
C ALA A 23 -10.02 -22.63 -0.23
N ARG A 24 -9.12 -23.62 -0.32
CA ARG A 24 -7.67 -23.37 -0.35
C ARG A 24 -7.27 -22.52 -1.54
N SER A 25 -7.83 -22.80 -2.72
CA SER A 25 -7.55 -21.98 -3.91
C SER A 25 -8.11 -20.57 -3.75
N VAL A 26 -9.31 -20.41 -3.19
CA VAL A 26 -9.91 -19.08 -2.99
C VAL A 26 -9.11 -18.27 -1.97
N LEU A 27 -8.70 -18.88 -0.86
CA LEU A 27 -7.83 -18.26 0.14
C LEU A 27 -6.48 -17.85 -0.46
N PHE A 28 -5.85 -18.73 -1.24
CA PHE A 28 -4.61 -18.42 -1.93
C PHE A 28 -4.76 -17.22 -2.87
N TRP A 29 -5.79 -17.20 -3.73
CA TRP A 29 -6.03 -16.06 -4.62
C TRP A 29 -6.36 -14.77 -3.86
N SER A 30 -7.04 -14.87 -2.72
CA SER A 30 -7.32 -13.72 -1.88
C SER A 30 -6.05 -13.17 -1.24
N LEU A 31 -5.15 -14.06 -0.79
CA LEU A 31 -3.86 -13.70 -0.22
C LEU A 31 -2.99 -13.00 -1.26
N VAL A 32 -2.83 -13.60 -2.45
CA VAL A 32 -2.07 -13.00 -3.56
C VAL A 32 -2.66 -11.64 -3.96
N ASN A 33 -3.98 -11.52 -4.05
CA ASN A 33 -4.63 -10.23 -4.34
C ASN A 33 -4.38 -9.17 -3.24
N GLY A 34 -4.29 -9.59 -1.97
CA GLY A 34 -3.93 -8.70 -0.86
C GLY A 34 -2.48 -8.24 -0.93
N LEU A 35 -1.54 -9.15 -1.21
CA LEU A 35 -0.13 -8.81 -1.41
C LEU A 35 0.06 -7.84 -2.59
N LEU A 36 -0.61 -8.08 -3.71
CA LEU A 36 -0.58 -7.15 -4.85
C LEU A 36 -1.15 -5.77 -4.51
N LEU A 37 -2.15 -5.71 -3.62
CA LEU A 37 -2.68 -4.42 -3.16
C LEU A 37 -1.64 -3.68 -2.30
N ILE A 38 -0.96 -4.36 -1.38
CA ILE A 38 0.13 -3.76 -0.60
C ILE A 38 1.20 -3.21 -1.53
N LEU A 39 1.63 -4.02 -2.49
CA LEU A 39 2.69 -3.64 -3.43
C LEU A 39 2.29 -2.40 -4.24
N LEU A 40 1.03 -2.31 -4.70
CA LEU A 40 0.49 -1.10 -5.33
C LEU A 40 0.47 0.12 -4.40
N LEU A 41 0.20 -0.08 -3.10
CA LEU A 41 0.17 0.99 -2.12
C LEU A 41 1.56 1.57 -1.87
N VAL A 42 2.56 0.69 -1.76
CA VAL A 42 3.98 1.07 -1.62
C VAL A 42 4.43 1.81 -2.87
N ASP A 43 4.10 1.31 -4.05
CA ASP A 43 4.42 1.94 -5.33
C ASP A 43 3.78 3.34 -5.47
N LEU A 44 2.50 3.47 -5.11
CA LEU A 44 1.82 4.76 -5.06
C LEU A 44 2.49 5.73 -4.08
N PHE A 45 2.90 5.24 -2.90
CA PHE A 45 3.62 6.05 -1.92
C PHE A 45 4.95 6.56 -2.49
N LEU A 46 5.72 5.72 -3.20
CA LEU A 46 6.94 6.13 -3.86
C LEU A 46 6.68 7.18 -4.97
N ILE A 47 5.61 7.02 -5.75
CA ILE A 47 5.22 8.00 -6.77
C ILE A 47 4.88 9.36 -6.13
N ILE A 48 4.09 9.36 -5.05
CA ILE A 48 3.72 10.58 -4.33
C ILE A 48 4.96 11.25 -3.74
N ASP A 49 5.83 10.48 -3.10
CA ASP A 49 7.06 10.98 -2.50
C ASP A 49 7.98 11.62 -3.55
N LEU A 50 8.12 10.97 -4.71
CA LEU A 50 8.90 11.48 -5.84
C LEU A 50 8.31 12.78 -6.41
N LEU A 51 6.98 12.89 -6.47
CA LEU A 51 6.28 14.10 -6.93
C LEU A 51 6.42 15.26 -5.94
N ASP A 52 6.35 14.98 -4.64
CA ASP A 52 6.41 15.98 -3.57
C ASP A 52 7.84 16.53 -3.40
N HIS A 53 8.82 15.62 -3.26
CA HIS A 53 10.20 16.00 -3.03
C HIS A 53 10.94 16.38 -4.33
N ARG A 54 10.40 16.06 -5.51
CA ARG A 54 11.06 16.23 -6.83
C ARG A 54 12.51 15.73 -6.84
N GLY A 55 12.81 14.70 -6.04
CA GLY A 55 14.16 14.15 -5.86
C GLY A 55 15.17 15.10 -5.20
N ARG A 56 14.71 16.15 -4.49
CA ARG A 56 15.56 17.05 -3.70
C ARG A 56 15.77 16.46 -2.30
N ILE A 57 17.04 16.33 -1.89
CA ILE A 57 17.40 15.96 -0.52
C ILE A 57 18.30 17.06 0.04
N THR A 58 17.92 17.60 1.19
CA THR A 58 18.79 18.44 2.02
C THR A 58 19.34 17.60 3.16
N LEU A 59 20.59 17.17 3.04
CA LEU A 59 21.28 16.45 4.11
C LEU A 59 22.07 17.44 4.96
N ARG A 60 21.91 17.36 6.28
CA ARG A 60 22.79 18.04 7.25
C ARG A 60 23.74 17.00 7.87
N GLY A 61 25.03 17.30 7.87
CA GLY A 61 26.08 16.53 8.55
C GLY A 61 26.91 15.61 7.63
N GLU A 62 28.23 15.65 7.81
CA GLU A 62 29.22 14.95 6.97
C GLU A 62 29.06 13.41 6.94
N GLN A 63 28.64 12.79 8.06
CA GLN A 63 28.42 11.34 8.12
C GLN A 63 27.31 10.87 7.17
N ASN A 64 26.26 11.67 7.00
CA ASN A 64 25.16 11.35 6.09
C ASN A 64 25.58 11.47 4.62
N VAL A 65 26.50 12.38 4.32
CA VAL A 65 27.09 12.55 2.97
C VAL A 65 27.97 11.35 2.63
N GLN A 66 28.74 10.82 3.59
CA GLN A 66 29.59 9.64 3.38
C GLN A 66 28.76 8.37 3.13
N LEU A 67 27.69 8.13 3.88
CA LEU A 67 26.80 7.00 3.64
C LEU A 67 26.09 7.10 2.28
N LEU A 68 25.74 8.31 1.83
CA LEU A 68 25.19 8.51 0.49
C LEU A 68 26.20 8.21 -0.62
N LYS A 69 27.47 8.59 -0.42
CA LYS A 69 28.57 8.28 -1.34
C LYS A 69 28.86 6.78 -1.39
N GLU A 70 28.70 6.06 -0.28
CA GLU A 70 28.83 4.60 -0.24
C GLU A 70 27.69 3.89 -0.97
N LEU A 71 26.46 4.41 -0.86
CA LEU A 71 25.27 3.90 -1.57
C LEU A 71 25.30 4.23 -3.08
N ARG A 72 25.89 5.36 -3.48
CA ARG A 72 26.05 5.82 -4.86
C ARG A 72 27.45 5.44 -5.38
N THR A 73 27.62 4.22 -5.87
CA THR A 73 28.86 3.71 -6.47
C THR A 73 29.15 4.34 -7.86
N ALA A 74 29.17 5.68 -7.94
CA ALA A 74 29.63 6.46 -9.09
C ALA A 74 30.21 7.79 -8.59
N PRO A 75 31.40 8.22 -9.06
CA PRO A 75 32.06 9.41 -8.54
C PRO A 75 31.23 10.65 -8.91
N VAL A 76 30.63 11.27 -7.89
CA VAL A 76 30.03 12.60 -8.04
C VAL A 76 31.17 13.58 -8.23
N SER A 77 31.32 14.11 -9.43
CA SER A 77 32.04 15.36 -9.67
C SER A 77 31.30 16.45 -8.93
N LEU A 78 31.86 16.89 -7.81
CA LEU A 78 31.41 18.08 -7.09
C LEU A 78 31.48 19.26 -8.08
N PRO A 79 30.40 20.02 -8.30
CA PRO A 79 30.56 21.37 -8.79
C PRO A 79 31.28 22.11 -7.67
N VAL A 80 32.59 22.31 -7.85
CA VAL A 80 33.30 23.32 -7.07
C VAL A 80 32.67 24.64 -7.51
N GLU A 81 31.79 25.17 -6.68
CA GLU A 81 31.38 26.56 -6.76
C GLU A 81 32.62 27.37 -6.39
N ASN A 82 33.49 27.56 -7.39
CA ASN A 82 34.53 28.56 -7.33
C ASN A 82 33.79 29.89 -7.28
N GLU A 83 33.66 30.46 -6.08
CA GLU A 83 33.61 31.91 -5.91
C GLU A 83 34.87 32.44 -6.62
N GLN A 84 34.73 32.81 -7.89
CA GLN A 84 35.67 33.69 -8.55
C GLN A 84 35.55 35.03 -7.83
N GLU A 85 36.53 35.29 -6.97
CA GLU A 85 37.01 36.61 -6.65
C GLU A 85 37.09 37.43 -7.96
N GLU A 86 36.28 38.48 -8.06
CA GLU A 86 36.56 39.62 -8.94
C GLU A 86 37.43 40.60 -8.15
N PRO A 87 38.74 40.71 -8.43
CA PRO A 87 39.51 41.90 -8.08
C PRO A 87 39.50 42.82 -9.30
N GLU A 88 38.63 43.84 -9.29
CA GLU A 88 38.75 44.94 -10.26
C GLU A 88 39.18 46.21 -9.51
N SER A 89 40.49 46.42 -9.53
CA SER A 89 41.15 47.68 -9.17
C SER A 89 41.12 48.65 -10.37
N GLU A 90 40.43 49.79 -10.18
CA GLU A 90 40.74 51.20 -10.56
C GLU A 90 41.63 51.53 -11.79
N PRO A 91 41.40 52.67 -12.52
CA PRO A 91 41.46 54.01 -11.89
C PRO A 91 40.67 55.21 -12.52
N GLU A 92 40.69 56.31 -11.74
CA GLU A 92 40.64 57.75 -12.10
C GLU A 92 39.36 58.36 -12.74
N ASN A 93 38.72 59.31 -12.03
CA ASN A 93 39.06 60.76 -12.08
C ASN A 93 37.93 61.66 -11.50
N GLY A 94 38.30 62.63 -10.64
CA GLY A 94 37.64 63.96 -10.60
C GLY A 94 36.84 64.38 -9.35
N GLN A 95 37.50 65.20 -8.49
CA GLN A 95 36.98 66.37 -7.72
C GLN A 95 35.84 66.19 -6.69
N ALA A 96 35.76 66.88 -5.54
CA ALA A 96 36.59 67.81 -4.77
C ALA A 96 35.88 68.06 -3.41
N ASP A 97 36.60 68.67 -2.46
CA ASP A 97 36.18 69.28 -1.18
C ASP A 97 36.03 68.36 0.06
N ALA A 98 36.45 68.71 1.28
CA ALA A 98 37.53 69.50 1.88
C ALA A 98 37.37 69.44 3.42
N LYS A 99 38.50 69.39 4.17
CA LYS A 99 38.70 69.61 5.64
C LYS A 99 38.31 68.45 6.59
N ASP A 100 39.04 68.10 7.67
CA ASP A 100 40.21 68.64 8.38
C ASP A 100 40.76 67.57 9.39
N ASN A 101 42.11 67.45 9.50
CA ASN A 101 42.98 67.11 10.68
C ASN A 101 42.90 65.77 11.49
N VAL A 102 43.80 64.79 11.21
CA VAL A 102 45.09 64.39 11.89
C VAL A 102 45.21 64.52 13.45
N PRO A 103 45.97 63.68 14.23
CA PRO A 103 46.20 62.21 14.27
C PRO A 103 46.39 61.62 15.73
N ASP A 104 46.91 60.38 15.82
CA ASP A 104 47.68 59.73 16.91
C ASP A 104 47.00 58.74 17.88
N GLY A 105 47.55 57.51 17.94
CA GLY A 105 47.54 56.65 19.14
C GLY A 105 47.25 55.15 18.92
N ALA A 106 48.31 54.33 18.82
CA ALA A 106 48.38 52.86 18.80
C ALA A 106 47.66 52.11 19.97
N PRO A 107 47.71 50.76 20.10
CA PRO A 107 47.84 49.63 19.15
C PRO A 107 46.75 48.53 19.35
N GLU A 108 46.73 47.57 18.42
CA GLU A 108 46.37 46.15 18.59
C GLU A 108 45.41 45.75 19.74
N ALA A 109 44.13 45.61 19.42
CA ALA A 109 43.25 44.70 20.14
C ALA A 109 42.93 43.52 19.21
N LYS A 110 43.67 42.41 19.38
CA LYS A 110 43.28 41.09 18.88
C LYS A 110 41.85 40.82 19.32
N SER A 111 40.91 40.90 18.39
CA SER A 111 39.56 40.37 18.59
C SER A 111 39.69 38.88 18.91
N PRO A 112 39.01 38.36 19.94
CA PRO A 112 38.97 36.94 20.23
C PRO A 112 38.44 36.22 18.99
N GLN A 113 39.15 35.18 18.57
CA GLN A 113 38.67 34.20 17.61
C GLN A 113 37.24 33.83 17.98
N ALA A 114 36.30 34.29 17.16
CA ALA A 114 34.96 33.75 17.15
C ALA A 114 35.14 32.28 16.79
N GLU A 115 34.93 31.44 17.81
CA GLU A 115 34.81 30.00 17.75
C GLU A 115 33.97 29.65 16.51
N GLU A 116 34.64 29.19 15.45
CA GLU A 116 34.03 28.73 14.21
C GLU A 116 33.16 27.53 14.57
N ALA A 117 31.89 27.80 14.84
CA ALA A 117 30.87 26.77 14.87
C ALA A 117 30.98 26.00 13.54
N PRO A 118 31.07 24.66 13.56
CA PRO A 118 31.24 23.87 12.34
C PRO A 118 30.14 24.27 11.36
N ARG A 119 30.53 24.94 10.27
CA ARG A 119 29.61 25.31 9.21
C ARG A 119 29.04 24.01 8.67
N LEU A 120 27.83 23.67 9.12
CA LEU A 120 27.11 22.50 8.67
C LEU A 120 26.89 22.64 7.17
N GLU A 121 27.79 22.04 6.39
CA GLU A 121 27.80 22.01 4.95
C GLU A 121 26.47 21.39 4.50
N MET A 122 25.54 22.23 4.06
CA MET A 122 24.24 21.81 3.57
C MET A 122 24.39 21.46 2.10
N VAL A 123 24.72 20.20 1.81
CA VAL A 123 24.80 19.70 0.44
C VAL A 123 23.38 19.38 -0.03
N SER A 124 22.86 20.19 -0.97
CA SER A 124 21.60 19.90 -1.64
C SER A 124 21.87 19.09 -2.91
N LEU A 125 21.40 17.85 -2.97
CA LEU A 125 21.43 17.06 -4.21
C LEU A 125 20.07 17.22 -4.90
N THR A 126 20.11 17.76 -6.12
CA THR A 126 18.99 17.75 -7.08
C THR A 126 19.06 16.50 -7.95
N ASP A 127 17.90 16.02 -8.42
CA ASP A 127 17.74 14.86 -9.33
C ASP A 127 18.29 13.52 -8.82
N SER A 128 17.97 13.17 -7.57
CA SER A 128 18.38 11.87 -7.01
C SER A 128 17.35 10.74 -7.20
N GLY A 129 16.24 10.95 -7.91
CA GLY A 129 15.22 9.92 -8.09
C GLY A 129 14.56 9.53 -6.76
N ILE A 130 14.44 8.22 -6.52
CA ILE A 130 13.85 7.63 -5.30
C ILE A 130 14.80 7.53 -4.08
N LEU A 131 16.00 8.09 -4.19
CA LEU A 131 16.99 8.09 -3.09
C LEU A 131 16.45 8.69 -1.77
N PRO A 132 15.59 9.75 -1.75
CA PRO A 132 15.02 10.26 -0.50
C PRO A 132 14.19 9.20 0.23
N SER A 133 13.33 8.48 -0.49
CA SER A 133 12.46 7.45 0.07
C SER A 133 13.26 6.24 0.55
N VAL A 134 14.31 5.87 -0.20
CA VAL A 134 15.24 4.78 0.18
C VAL A 134 15.95 5.12 1.49
N TRP A 135 16.46 6.35 1.63
CA TRP A 135 17.15 6.81 2.83
C TRP A 135 16.25 6.79 4.06
N TRP A 136 15.03 7.33 3.96
CA TRP A 136 14.07 7.34 5.06
C TRP A 136 13.69 5.92 5.49
N THR A 137 13.46 5.03 4.53
CA THR A 137 13.11 3.63 4.79
C THR A 137 14.28 2.87 5.42
N TYR A 138 15.51 3.09 4.93
CA TYR A 138 16.71 2.49 5.49
C TYR A 138 16.92 2.91 6.95
N SER A 139 16.80 4.22 7.24
CA SER A 139 16.96 4.75 8.60
C SER A 139 15.91 4.24 9.57
N LYS A 140 14.65 4.03 9.14
CA LYS A 140 13.56 3.62 10.05
C LYS A 140 13.44 2.10 10.21
N TYR A 141 13.68 1.32 9.14
CA TYR A 141 13.38 -0.12 9.11
C TYR A 141 14.60 -1.03 9.03
N GLN A 142 15.82 -0.51 8.78
CA GLN A 142 17.02 -1.31 8.54
C GLN A 142 16.84 -2.44 7.48
N MET A 143 15.79 -2.38 6.65
CA MET A 143 15.53 -3.40 5.63
C MET A 143 16.37 -3.10 4.38
N GLY A 144 17.32 -3.99 4.08
CA GLY A 144 18.24 -3.87 2.94
C GLY A 144 17.67 -4.17 1.55
N LEU A 145 16.35 -4.37 1.40
CA LEU A 145 15.76 -4.72 0.09
C LEU A 145 15.72 -3.53 -0.88
N LEU A 146 15.39 -2.33 -0.39
CA LEU A 146 15.32 -1.11 -1.21
C LEU A 146 16.68 -0.71 -1.82
N PRO A 147 17.80 -0.66 -1.06
CA PRO A 147 19.09 -0.29 -1.64
C PRO A 147 19.58 -1.31 -2.68
N GLN A 148 19.30 -2.60 -2.51
CA GLN A 148 19.60 -3.61 -3.52
C GLN A 148 18.81 -3.41 -4.82
N LEU A 149 17.54 -3.01 -4.70
CA LEU A 149 16.69 -2.76 -5.86
C LEU A 149 17.14 -1.50 -6.62
N TYR A 150 17.54 -0.46 -5.88
CA TYR A 150 18.11 0.77 -6.45
C TYR A 150 19.41 0.50 -7.22
N GLN A 151 20.30 -0.33 -6.68
CA GLN A 151 21.55 -0.68 -7.37
C GLN A 151 21.34 -1.55 -8.62
N ARG A 152 20.29 -2.37 -8.66
CA ARG A 152 20.01 -3.24 -9.82
C ARG A 152 19.36 -2.53 -10.99
N VAL A 153 18.65 -1.43 -10.74
CA VAL A 153 17.84 -0.78 -11.78
C VAL A 153 18.34 0.66 -11.97
N PRO A 154 19.25 0.91 -12.94
CA PRO A 154 19.80 2.25 -13.17
C PRO A 154 18.73 3.26 -13.63
N LEU A 155 17.58 2.78 -14.13
CA LEU A 155 16.43 3.60 -14.51
C LEU A 155 15.74 4.31 -13.33
N LEU A 156 16.13 4.04 -12.08
CA LEU A 156 15.56 4.69 -10.89
C LEU A 156 16.41 5.86 -10.38
N GLN A 157 17.54 6.15 -11.05
CA GLN A 157 18.46 7.21 -10.67
C GLN A 157 18.00 8.59 -11.14
N GLU A 158 17.38 8.69 -12.32
CA GLU A 158 16.83 9.95 -12.83
C GLU A 158 15.34 10.06 -12.51
N ASN A 159 14.89 11.27 -12.12
CA ASN A 159 13.51 11.53 -11.71
C ASN A 159 12.47 11.13 -12.78
N GLN A 160 12.71 11.44 -14.06
CA GLN A 160 11.76 11.19 -15.14
C GLN A 160 11.63 9.70 -15.47
N THR A 161 12.74 8.99 -15.57
CA THR A 161 12.75 7.56 -15.85
C THR A 161 12.27 6.74 -14.65
N ALA A 162 12.56 7.19 -13.42
CA ALA A 162 12.01 6.62 -12.20
C ALA A 162 10.48 6.72 -12.17
N LEU A 163 9.92 7.90 -12.45
CA LEU A 163 8.46 8.08 -12.48
C LEU A 163 7.80 7.20 -13.54
N PHE A 164 8.36 7.15 -14.75
CA PHE A 164 7.82 6.32 -15.83
C PHE A 164 7.86 4.82 -15.48
N THR A 165 8.98 4.35 -14.92
CA THR A 165 9.12 2.94 -14.53
C THR A 165 8.17 2.55 -13.40
N LEU A 166 8.01 3.39 -12.36
CA LEU A 166 7.03 3.17 -11.30
C LEU A 166 5.60 3.13 -11.86
N ILE A 167 5.22 4.07 -12.73
CA ILE A 167 3.87 4.04 -13.37
C ILE A 167 3.67 2.76 -14.20
N CYS A 168 4.64 2.37 -15.01
CA CYS A 168 4.55 1.13 -15.79
C CYS A 168 4.42 -0.10 -14.88
N PHE A 169 5.18 -0.13 -13.79
CA PHE A 169 5.10 -1.20 -12.80
C PHE A 169 3.74 -1.24 -12.11
N ALA A 170 3.22 -0.09 -11.66
CA ALA A 170 1.88 0.06 -11.11
C ALA A 170 0.82 -0.52 -12.04
N LEU A 171 0.92 -0.20 -13.35
CA LEU A 171 -0.03 -0.63 -14.37
C LEU A 171 0.02 -2.14 -14.58
N VAL A 172 1.22 -2.75 -14.61
CA VAL A 172 1.39 -4.20 -14.72
C VAL A 172 0.79 -4.91 -13.50
N VAL A 173 1.10 -4.43 -12.30
CA VAL A 173 0.57 -4.97 -11.04
C VAL A 173 -0.95 -4.85 -10.97
N ALA A 174 -1.49 -3.67 -11.32
CA ALA A 174 -2.94 -3.43 -11.38
C ALA A 174 -3.62 -4.40 -12.36
N SER A 175 -3.01 -4.60 -13.54
CA SER A 175 -3.51 -5.53 -14.56
C SER A 175 -3.54 -6.96 -14.05
N ILE A 176 -2.45 -7.44 -13.43
CA ILE A 176 -2.38 -8.77 -12.82
C ILE A 176 -3.47 -8.91 -11.75
N ARG A 177 -3.68 -7.89 -10.93
CA ARG A 177 -4.71 -7.88 -9.89
C ARG A 177 -6.12 -8.00 -10.47
N VAL A 178 -6.42 -7.31 -11.58
CA VAL A 178 -7.71 -7.44 -12.29
C VAL A 178 -7.90 -8.86 -12.81
N LEU A 179 -6.86 -9.45 -13.42
CA LEU A 179 -6.91 -10.83 -13.92
C LEU A 179 -7.16 -11.86 -12.80
N ILE A 180 -6.53 -11.68 -11.64
CA ILE A 180 -6.74 -12.53 -10.46
C ILE A 180 -8.17 -12.40 -9.93
N ARG A 181 -8.69 -11.18 -9.85
CA ARG A 181 -10.07 -10.93 -9.44
C ARG A 181 -11.06 -11.60 -10.40
N TRP A 182 -10.80 -11.50 -11.71
CA TRP A 182 -11.61 -12.16 -12.73
C TRP A 182 -11.55 -13.68 -12.62
N ARG A 183 -10.36 -14.27 -12.47
CA ARG A 183 -10.15 -15.72 -12.26
C ARG A 183 -10.87 -16.23 -11.01
N SER A 184 -10.80 -15.50 -9.89
CA SER A 184 -11.50 -15.84 -8.65
C SER A 184 -13.02 -15.86 -8.83
N ARG A 185 -13.56 -14.86 -9.55
CA ARG A 185 -14.99 -14.81 -9.89
C ARG A 185 -15.41 -16.03 -10.72
N GLN A 186 -14.63 -16.41 -11.73
CA GLN A 186 -14.92 -17.57 -12.57
C GLN A 186 -14.94 -18.89 -11.77
N LYS A 187 -14.00 -19.07 -10.83
CA LYS A 187 -14.01 -20.25 -9.95
C LYS A 187 -15.24 -20.29 -9.05
N SER A 188 -15.63 -19.15 -8.48
CA SER A 188 -16.83 -19.06 -7.64
C SER A 188 -18.11 -19.41 -8.41
N LEU A 189 -18.24 -18.95 -9.66
CA LEU A 189 -19.37 -19.31 -10.52
C LEU A 189 -19.47 -20.82 -10.77
N LYS A 190 -18.34 -21.48 -11.08
CA LYS A 190 -18.31 -22.94 -11.28
C LYS A 190 -18.79 -23.70 -10.04
N ILE A 191 -18.33 -23.29 -8.85
CA ILE A 191 -18.74 -23.92 -7.58
C ILE A 191 -20.23 -23.70 -7.33
N SER A 192 -20.71 -22.48 -7.53
CA SER A 192 -22.12 -22.11 -7.36
C SER A 192 -23.03 -22.95 -8.28
N HIS A 193 -22.66 -23.14 -9.54
CA HIS A 193 -23.37 -24.02 -10.46
C HIS A 193 -23.37 -25.48 -10.01
N GLN A 194 -22.22 -26.01 -9.56
CA GLN A 194 -22.14 -27.38 -9.07
C GLN A 194 -23.06 -27.61 -7.85
N VAL A 195 -23.08 -26.66 -6.92
CA VAL A 195 -23.97 -26.71 -5.74
C VAL A 195 -25.44 -26.69 -6.16
N SER A 196 -25.80 -25.81 -7.09
CA SER A 196 -27.15 -25.72 -7.65
C SER A 196 -27.59 -27.04 -8.31
N MET A 197 -26.71 -27.66 -9.12
CA MET A 197 -26.99 -28.96 -9.74
C MET A 197 -27.16 -30.09 -8.72
N THR A 198 -26.30 -30.13 -7.69
CA THR A 198 -26.42 -31.13 -6.61
C THR A 198 -27.73 -30.96 -5.83
N LEU A 199 -28.10 -29.71 -5.50
CA LEU A 199 -29.35 -29.41 -4.83
C LEU A 199 -30.56 -29.83 -5.68
N ARG A 200 -30.55 -29.49 -6.98
CA ARG A 200 -31.59 -29.90 -7.92
C ARG A 200 -31.73 -31.42 -8.00
N ASN A 201 -30.62 -32.16 -8.02
CA ASN A 201 -30.61 -33.62 -8.04
C ASN A 201 -31.14 -34.24 -6.74
N MET A 202 -30.80 -33.66 -5.57
CA MET A 202 -31.30 -34.12 -4.27
C MET A 202 -32.81 -33.90 -4.15
N ILE A 203 -33.31 -32.72 -4.51
CA ILE A 203 -34.73 -32.41 -4.45
C ILE A 203 -35.50 -33.26 -5.46
N HIS A 204 -34.98 -33.46 -6.69
CA HIS A 204 -35.61 -34.34 -7.67
C HIS A 204 -35.74 -35.78 -7.15
N ARG A 205 -34.69 -36.30 -6.50
CA ARG A 205 -34.75 -37.63 -5.86
C ARG A 205 -35.73 -37.70 -4.70
N GLN A 206 -35.87 -36.63 -3.91
CA GLN A 206 -36.86 -36.56 -2.83
C GLN A 206 -38.28 -36.46 -3.38
N ALA A 207 -38.50 -35.66 -4.43
CA ALA A 207 -39.78 -35.53 -5.12
C ALA A 207 -40.25 -36.87 -5.70
N LEU A 208 -39.34 -37.68 -6.28
CA LEU A 208 -39.68 -39.01 -6.76
C LEU A 208 -40.02 -40.02 -5.65
N ARG A 209 -39.58 -39.77 -4.41
CA ARG A 209 -39.89 -40.64 -3.26
C ARG A 209 -41.19 -40.26 -2.57
N LEU A 210 -41.64 -39.03 -2.73
CA LEU A 210 -42.98 -38.59 -2.34
C LEU A 210 -43.95 -39.15 -3.39
N GLY A 211 -44.64 -40.24 -3.05
CA GLY A 211 -45.53 -40.93 -3.99
C GLY A 211 -46.66 -40.03 -4.49
N PRO A 212 -47.25 -40.33 -5.66
CA PRO A 212 -48.31 -39.50 -6.28
C PRO A 212 -49.59 -39.37 -5.45
N GLY A 213 -49.75 -40.18 -4.38
CA GLY A 213 -50.89 -40.11 -3.46
C GLY A 213 -50.76 -39.06 -2.35
N ASP A 214 -49.58 -38.47 -2.15
CA ASP A 214 -49.29 -37.57 -1.03
C ASP A 214 -49.25 -36.08 -1.44
N LEU A 215 -49.40 -35.78 -2.74
CA LEU A 215 -49.32 -34.41 -3.27
C LEU A 215 -50.73 -33.94 -3.67
N SER A 216 -51.40 -33.23 -2.76
CA SER A 216 -52.55 -32.40 -3.18
C SER A 216 -52.04 -31.34 -4.17
N GLY A 217 -52.81 -30.99 -5.20
CA GLY A 217 -52.36 -30.07 -6.27
C GLY A 217 -51.77 -28.72 -5.82
N LYS A 218 -52.06 -28.28 -4.58
CA LYS A 218 -51.46 -27.09 -3.97
C LYS A 218 -50.02 -27.31 -3.48
N GLU A 219 -49.71 -28.51 -2.99
CA GLU A 219 -48.37 -28.85 -2.49
C GLU A 219 -47.39 -29.08 -3.64
N THR A 220 -47.86 -29.56 -4.79
CA THR A 220 -47.07 -29.69 -6.02
C THR A 220 -46.65 -28.33 -6.57
N GLU A 221 -47.57 -27.36 -6.62
CA GLU A 221 -47.28 -25.98 -7.05
C GLU A 221 -46.27 -25.30 -6.11
N GLN A 222 -46.43 -25.53 -4.80
CA GLN A 222 -45.53 -24.99 -3.78
C GLN A 222 -44.14 -25.62 -3.84
N ALA A 223 -44.05 -26.94 -4.05
CA ALA A 223 -42.78 -27.64 -4.28
C ALA A 223 -42.09 -27.14 -5.55
N PHE A 224 -42.85 -26.87 -6.62
CA PHE A 224 -42.31 -26.34 -7.87
C PHE A 224 -41.81 -24.90 -7.73
N GLN A 225 -42.53 -24.03 -7.01
CA GLN A 225 -42.04 -22.69 -6.67
C GLN A 225 -40.76 -22.74 -5.84
N LEU A 226 -40.70 -23.63 -4.83
CA LEU A 226 -39.49 -23.88 -4.04
C LEU A 226 -38.34 -24.37 -4.96
N PHE A 227 -38.66 -25.17 -5.97
CA PHE A 227 -37.69 -25.74 -6.91
C PHE A 227 -37.06 -24.70 -7.85
N ILE A 228 -37.85 -23.73 -8.34
CA ILE A 228 -37.36 -22.75 -9.32
C ILE A 228 -36.84 -21.47 -8.66
N ARG A 229 -37.57 -20.93 -7.68
CA ARG A 229 -37.25 -19.60 -7.11
C ARG A 229 -36.22 -19.67 -5.99
N ASP A 230 -36.28 -20.70 -5.14
CA ASP A 230 -35.37 -20.78 -4.00
C ASP A 230 -34.00 -21.32 -4.40
N VAL A 231 -33.91 -22.19 -5.40
CA VAL A 231 -32.61 -22.69 -5.89
C VAL A 231 -31.76 -21.55 -6.47
N GLY A 232 -32.36 -20.65 -7.25
CA GLY A 232 -31.66 -19.47 -7.77
C GLY A 232 -31.19 -18.53 -6.65
N THR A 233 -32.05 -18.31 -5.65
CA THR A 233 -31.73 -17.47 -4.49
C THR A 233 -30.61 -18.08 -3.64
N VAL A 234 -30.64 -19.40 -3.41
CA VAL A 234 -29.58 -20.14 -2.72
C VAL A 234 -28.29 -20.11 -3.52
N GLN A 235 -28.35 -20.30 -4.84
CA GLN A 235 -27.18 -20.23 -5.71
C GLN A 235 -26.48 -18.86 -5.60
N GLN A 236 -27.27 -17.77 -5.66
CA GLN A 236 -26.77 -16.41 -5.53
C GLN A 236 -26.27 -16.12 -4.11
N GLY A 237 -26.98 -16.60 -3.08
CA GLY A 237 -26.57 -16.49 -1.68
C GLY A 237 -25.25 -17.20 -1.40
N VAL A 238 -25.06 -18.42 -1.90
CA VAL A 238 -23.81 -19.17 -1.80
C VAL A 238 -22.70 -18.47 -2.56
N PHE A 239 -22.97 -17.94 -3.76
CA PHE A 239 -21.98 -17.15 -4.51
C PHE A 239 -21.52 -15.92 -3.71
N GLN A 240 -22.46 -15.12 -3.20
CA GLN A 240 -22.16 -13.92 -2.41
C GLN A 240 -21.45 -14.26 -1.11
N TRP A 241 -21.87 -15.33 -0.44
CA TRP A 241 -21.22 -15.78 0.79
C TRP A 241 -19.79 -16.26 0.52
N VAL A 242 -19.55 -17.13 -0.46
CA VAL A 242 -18.20 -17.64 -0.77
C VAL A 242 -17.27 -16.54 -1.28
N TYR A 243 -17.78 -15.69 -2.19
CA TYR A 243 -16.99 -14.64 -2.80
C TYR A 243 -16.73 -13.46 -1.84
N GLY A 244 -17.77 -13.02 -1.11
CA GLY A 244 -17.67 -11.93 -0.16
C GLY A 244 -16.94 -12.32 1.12
N GLN A 245 -17.36 -13.43 1.76
CA GLN A 245 -16.84 -13.83 3.08
C GLN A 245 -15.36 -14.21 3.03
N SER A 246 -14.82 -14.71 1.92
CA SER A 246 -13.38 -15.05 1.86
C SER A 246 -12.50 -13.84 1.55
N ARG A 247 -12.98 -12.93 0.69
CA ARG A 247 -12.14 -11.85 0.14
C ARG A 247 -11.95 -10.69 1.11
N HIS A 248 -13.03 -10.23 1.74
CA HIS A 248 -13.01 -9.06 2.60
C HIS A 248 -12.14 -9.24 3.85
N PRO A 249 -12.28 -10.32 4.66
CA PRO A 249 -11.48 -10.45 5.87
C PRO A 249 -10.01 -10.69 5.58
N VAL A 250 -9.66 -11.44 4.52
CA VAL A 250 -8.24 -11.66 4.15
C VAL A 250 -7.61 -10.35 3.69
N THR A 251 -8.30 -9.55 2.89
CA THR A 251 -7.78 -8.24 2.46
C THR A 251 -7.60 -7.30 3.65
N LEU A 252 -8.59 -7.25 4.56
CA LEU A 252 -8.51 -6.45 5.79
C LEU A 252 -7.38 -6.93 6.70
N LEU A 253 -7.20 -8.24 6.87
CA LEU A 253 -6.12 -8.82 7.66
C LEU A 253 -4.75 -8.43 7.10
N ILE A 254 -4.59 -8.52 5.78
CA ILE A 254 -3.33 -8.17 5.10
C ILE A 254 -3.03 -6.67 5.24
N LEU A 255 -4.04 -5.81 5.03
CA LEU A 255 -3.90 -4.37 5.25
C LEU A 255 -3.59 -4.04 6.71
N LEU A 256 -4.25 -4.70 7.66
CA LEU A 256 -4.01 -4.52 9.08
C LEU A 256 -2.57 -4.88 9.46
N LEU A 257 -2.08 -6.05 9.01
CA LEU A 257 -0.70 -6.46 9.24
C LEU A 257 0.30 -5.47 8.63
N PHE A 258 0.00 -4.95 7.44
CA PHE A 258 0.81 -3.92 6.79
C PHE A 258 0.82 -2.61 7.59
N THR A 259 -0.32 -2.11 8.04
CA THR A 259 -0.39 -0.87 8.84
C THR A 259 0.31 -1.04 10.19
N ILE A 260 0.11 -2.17 10.88
CA ILE A 260 0.83 -2.49 12.13
C ILE A 260 2.34 -2.51 11.90
N SER A 261 2.78 -3.00 10.74
CA SER A 261 4.20 -3.01 10.37
C SER A 261 4.78 -1.62 10.12
N ILE A 262 3.97 -0.59 9.81
CA ILE A 262 4.43 0.79 9.55
C ILE A 262 4.56 1.59 10.85
N ASP A 263 3.56 1.55 11.72
CA ASP A 263 3.60 2.25 13.01
C ASP A 263 2.57 1.61 13.94
N TRP A 264 3.00 0.64 14.74
CA TRP A 264 2.09 -0.14 15.60
C TRP A 264 1.30 0.74 16.59
N ARG A 265 1.93 1.81 17.12
CA ARG A 265 1.30 2.74 18.08
C ARG A 265 0.14 3.51 17.46
N LEU A 266 0.36 4.10 16.29
CA LEU A 266 -0.65 4.88 15.57
C LEU A 266 -1.79 3.97 15.10
N THR A 267 -1.45 2.76 14.65
CA THR A 267 -2.43 1.75 14.24
C THR A 267 -3.36 1.36 15.39
N LEU A 268 -2.83 1.15 16.60
CA LEU A 268 -3.65 0.84 17.77
C LEU A 268 -4.54 2.01 18.18
N GLN A 269 -4.03 3.25 18.13
CA GLN A 269 -4.83 4.44 18.41
C GLN A 269 -6.00 4.58 17.44
N CYS A 270 -5.83 4.26 16.15
CA CYS A 270 -6.90 4.28 15.15
C CYS A 270 -7.86 3.08 15.22
N MET A 271 -7.38 1.90 15.66
CA MET A 271 -8.21 0.69 15.76
C MET A 271 -9.24 0.77 16.87
N ILE A 272 -8.91 1.38 18.01
CA ILE A 272 -9.82 1.53 19.15
C ILE A 272 -11.15 2.21 18.78
N PRO A 273 -11.17 3.44 18.20
CA PRO A 273 -12.41 4.12 17.84
C PRO A 273 -13.16 3.40 16.73
N LEU A 274 -12.45 2.74 15.80
CA LEU A 274 -13.08 1.98 14.72
C LEU A 274 -13.84 0.75 15.24
N VAL A 275 -13.25 0.03 16.20
CA VAL A 275 -13.91 -1.10 16.88
C VAL A 275 -15.08 -0.61 17.72
N ALA A 276 -14.94 0.52 18.43
CA ALA A 276 -16.02 1.12 19.21
C ALA A 276 -17.21 1.55 18.32
N ALA A 277 -16.95 2.20 17.19
CA ALA A 277 -17.98 2.60 16.22
C ALA A 277 -18.69 1.39 15.61
N TRP A 278 -17.93 0.33 15.26
CA TRP A 278 -18.51 -0.92 14.78
C TRP A 278 -19.42 -1.57 15.83
N TYR A 279 -18.99 -1.61 17.09
CA TYR A 279 -19.78 -2.14 18.19
C TYR A 279 -21.08 -1.36 18.37
N PHE A 280 -21.01 -0.02 18.34
CA PHE A 280 -22.18 0.85 18.44
C PHE A 280 -23.18 0.62 17.29
N LEU A 281 -22.70 0.50 16.05
CA LEU A 281 -23.54 0.17 14.89
C LEU A 281 -24.20 -1.21 15.00
N LEU A 282 -23.47 -2.20 15.51
CA LEU A 282 -24.00 -3.55 15.71
C LEU A 282 -25.10 -3.57 16.78
N GLN A 283 -24.99 -2.73 17.80
CA GLN A 283 -25.97 -2.61 18.86
C GLN A 283 -27.25 -1.92 18.37
N HIS A 284 -27.15 -0.88 17.53
CA HIS A 284 -28.31 -0.20 16.93
C HIS A 284 -29.07 -1.03 15.88
N ARG A 285 -28.44 -2.08 15.34
CA ARG A 285 -29.06 -2.99 14.36
C ARG A 285 -29.85 -4.14 14.98
N LYS A 286 -29.75 -4.34 16.29
CA LYS A 286 -30.50 -5.36 17.03
C LYS A 286 -31.79 -4.78 17.58
#